data_AF-A0A1A9RLE1-F1
#
_entry.id   AF-A0A1A9RLE1-F1
#
_cell.length_a   1.000
_cell.length_b   1.000
_cell.length_c   1.000
_cell.angle_alpha   90.00
_cell.angle_beta   90.00
_cell.angle_gamma   90.00
#
_symmetry.space_group_name_H-M   'P 1'
#
loop_
_entity.id
_entity.type
_entity.pdbx_description
1 polymer ?
#
loop_
_entity_poly.entity_id
_entity_poly.type
_entity_poly.pdbx_seq_one_letter_code
_entity_poly.pdbx_strand_id
1 'polypeptide(L)'
;MPLPDSDPSISSFAAIPANELEHFKQAAAAGDSQAALKLSAHFDFYEQNHEAGLYWHIKAAKLGHLQAQANLAHIFFDQYQTDRQAATLHNAEKWAQTALQNGAGADINELLQNIRAAKVR
;
A
#
# COMPACT_ATOMS: atom_id res chain seq x y z
N MET A 1 6.75 -24.19 -35.27
CA MET A 1 5.53 -24.44 -34.48
C MET A 1 5.44 -23.31 -33.46
N PRO A 2 4.45 -22.40 -33.54
CA PRO A 2 4.32 -21.34 -32.55
C PRO A 2 3.85 -21.91 -31.21
N LEU A 3 4.34 -21.34 -30.11
CA LEU A 3 3.99 -21.75 -28.74
C LEU A 3 2.50 -21.49 -28.47
N PRO A 4 1.84 -22.34 -27.66
CA PRO A 4 0.44 -22.15 -27.32
C PRO A 4 0.23 -20.83 -26.57
N ASP A 5 -0.81 -20.10 -26.96
CA ASP A 5 -1.30 -18.90 -26.30
C ASP A 5 -1.38 -19.16 -24.79
N SER A 6 -0.59 -18.39 -24.03
CA SER A 6 -0.64 -18.43 -22.58
C SER A 6 -1.99 -17.83 -22.17
N ASP A 7 -2.94 -18.71 -21.82
CA ASP A 7 -4.24 -18.33 -21.29
C ASP A 7 -4.03 -17.43 -20.06
N PRO A 8 -4.34 -16.13 -20.15
CA PRO A 8 -4.14 -15.19 -19.03
C PRO A 8 -5.09 -15.45 -17.85
N SER A 9 -5.94 -16.47 -17.94
CA SER A 9 -6.96 -16.79 -16.94
C SER A 9 -6.46 -17.73 -15.83
N ILE A 10 -5.25 -18.30 -15.93
CA ILE A 10 -4.67 -19.18 -14.89
C ILE A 10 -3.35 -18.60 -14.37
N SER A 11 -3.43 -17.46 -13.67
CA SER A 11 -2.33 -16.99 -12.82
C SER A 11 -2.89 -16.34 -11.57
N SER A 12 -3.58 -17.14 -10.76
CA SER A 12 -4.10 -16.70 -9.46
C SER A 12 -3.12 -16.94 -8.30
N PHE A 13 -1.90 -17.42 -8.53
CA PHE A 13 -0.96 -17.72 -7.42
C PHE A 13 0.55 -17.56 -7.73
N ALA A 14 0.94 -17.09 -8.92
CA ALA A 14 2.34 -16.99 -9.31
C ALA A 14 2.88 -15.55 -9.17
N ALA A 15 4.20 -15.45 -8.94
CA ALA A 15 4.92 -14.20 -9.02
C ALA A 15 4.68 -13.54 -10.39
N ILE A 16 4.50 -12.23 -10.41
CA ILE A 16 4.38 -11.43 -11.64
C ILE A 16 5.61 -11.73 -12.52
N PRO A 17 5.45 -12.21 -13.77
CA PRO A 17 6.57 -12.47 -14.64
C PRO A 17 7.30 -11.17 -15.00
N ALA A 18 8.61 -11.24 -15.23
CA ALA A 18 9.46 -10.05 -15.36
C ALA A 18 9.00 -9.05 -16.44
N ASN A 19 8.40 -9.54 -17.54
CA ASN A 19 7.82 -8.69 -18.57
C ASN A 19 6.65 -7.85 -18.05
N GLU A 20 5.75 -8.45 -17.28
CA GLU A 20 4.59 -7.78 -16.68
C GLU A 20 5.01 -6.89 -15.50
N LEU A 21 6.09 -7.25 -14.79
CA LEU A 21 6.67 -6.44 -13.74
C LEU A 21 7.14 -5.07 -14.26
N GLU A 22 7.83 -5.05 -15.40
CA GLU A 22 8.25 -3.80 -16.04
C GLU A 22 7.06 -2.96 -16.52
N HIS A 23 6.00 -3.59 -17.04
CA HIS A 23 4.77 -2.89 -17.39
C HIS A 23 4.11 -2.25 -16.16
N PHE A 24 4.04 -2.93 -15.02
CA PHE A 24 3.52 -2.32 -13.80
C PHE A 24 4.41 -1.18 -13.29
N LYS A 25 5.74 -1.29 -13.38
CA LYS A 25 6.65 -0.19 -13.00
C LYS A 25 6.40 1.06 -13.83
N GLN A 26 6.19 0.89 -15.14
CA GLN A 26 5.86 1.97 -16.05
C GLN A 26 4.48 2.56 -15.75
N ALA A 27 3.45 1.73 -15.57
CA ALA A 27 2.11 2.18 -15.23
C ALA A 27 2.10 2.95 -13.90
N ALA A 28 2.79 2.44 -12.87
CA ALA A 28 2.94 3.10 -11.59
C ALA A 28 3.74 4.42 -11.71
N ALA A 29 4.68 4.53 -12.65
CA ALA A 29 5.36 5.79 -12.95
C ALA A 29 4.45 6.79 -13.68
N ALA A 30 3.51 6.31 -14.49
CA ALA A 30 2.47 7.10 -15.15
C ALA A 30 1.32 7.52 -14.21
N GLY A 31 1.31 7.03 -12.97
CA GLY A 31 0.34 7.40 -11.94
C GLY A 31 -0.70 6.31 -11.62
N ASP A 32 -0.56 5.11 -12.17
CA ASP A 32 -1.43 3.99 -11.84
C ASP A 32 -1.16 3.50 -10.41
N SER A 33 -2.06 3.85 -9.51
CA SER A 33 -1.99 3.51 -8.11
C SER A 33 -2.21 2.00 -7.85
N GLN A 34 -2.98 1.32 -8.70
CA GLN A 34 -3.22 -0.13 -8.62
C GLN A 34 -1.97 -0.90 -9.03
N ALA A 35 -1.29 -0.47 -10.10
CA ALA A 35 -0.02 -1.04 -10.51
C ALA A 35 1.03 -0.93 -9.40
N ALA A 36 1.11 0.23 -8.73
CA ALA A 36 2.00 0.41 -7.59
C ALA A 36 1.66 -0.54 -6.43
N LEU A 37 0.37 -0.80 -6.14
CA LEU A 37 -0.02 -1.74 -5.10
C LEU A 37 0.32 -3.19 -5.46
N LYS A 38 0.16 -3.58 -6.74
CA LYS A 38 0.56 -4.91 -7.22
C LYS A 38 2.07 -5.13 -7.11
N LEU A 39 2.87 -4.12 -7.44
CA LEU A 39 4.33 -4.15 -7.23
C LEU A 39 4.67 -4.30 -5.76
N SER A 40 3.99 -3.57 -4.88
CA SER A 40 4.17 -3.70 -3.43
C SER A 40 4.01 -5.14 -2.97
N ALA A 41 2.89 -5.78 -3.31
CA ALA A 41 2.62 -7.17 -2.96
C ALA A 41 3.63 -8.14 -3.60
N HIS A 42 4.06 -7.87 -4.84
CA HIS A 42 5.07 -8.70 -5.49
C HIS A 42 6.39 -8.72 -4.73
N PHE A 43 6.94 -7.54 -4.44
CA PHE A 43 8.22 -7.44 -3.75
C PHE A 43 8.12 -7.99 -2.32
N ASP A 44 7.01 -7.74 -1.62
CA ASP A 44 6.83 -8.16 -0.23
C ASP A 44 6.71 -9.69 -0.09
N PHE A 45 5.89 -10.33 -0.93
CA PHE A 45 5.56 -11.75 -0.79
C PHE A 45 6.41 -12.69 -1.64
N TYR A 46 6.84 -12.27 -2.84
CA TYR A 46 7.55 -13.16 -3.77
C TYR A 46 9.06 -12.90 -3.80
N GLU A 47 9.49 -11.65 -3.79
CA GLU A 47 10.93 -11.33 -3.72
C GLU A 47 11.46 -11.25 -2.28
N GLN A 48 10.58 -11.32 -1.27
CA GLN A 48 10.90 -11.12 0.14
C GLN A 48 11.70 -9.83 0.40
N ASN A 49 11.45 -8.82 -0.44
CA ASN A 49 12.09 -7.52 -0.39
C ASN A 49 11.10 -6.52 0.21
N HIS A 50 10.99 -6.54 1.53
CA HIS A 50 10.09 -5.68 2.29
C HIS A 50 10.36 -4.19 2.06
N GLU A 51 11.62 -3.80 1.83
CA GLU A 51 11.98 -2.39 1.56
C GLU A 51 11.39 -1.92 0.21
N ALA A 52 11.56 -2.71 -0.84
CA ALA A 52 10.95 -2.43 -2.14
C ALA A 52 9.42 -2.52 -2.07
N GLY A 53 8.88 -3.51 -1.35
CA GLY A 53 7.44 -3.65 -1.10
C GLY A 53 6.84 -2.41 -0.45
N LEU A 54 7.46 -1.91 0.62
CA LEU A 54 7.05 -0.70 1.31
C LEU A 54 7.19 0.55 0.42
N TYR A 55 8.27 0.67 -0.35
CA TYR A 55 8.46 1.77 -1.29
C TYR A 55 7.28 1.89 -2.26
N TRP A 56 6.91 0.77 -2.91
CA TRP A 56 5.79 0.74 -3.84
C TRP A 56 4.44 0.94 -3.15
N HIS A 57 4.29 0.47 -1.91
CA HIS A 57 3.10 0.71 -1.09
C HIS A 57 2.89 2.20 -0.83
N ILE A 58 3.97 2.88 -0.40
CA ILE A 58 3.97 4.33 -0.18
C ILE A 58 3.67 5.05 -1.49
N LYS A 59 4.20 4.59 -2.62
CA LYS A 59 3.90 5.17 -3.93
C LYS A 59 2.42 5.02 -4.29
N ALA A 60 1.83 3.83 -4.10
CA ALA A 60 0.41 3.61 -4.31
C ALA A 60 -0.45 4.55 -3.47
N ALA A 61 -0.09 4.71 -2.19
CA ALA A 61 -0.78 5.63 -1.28
C ALA A 61 -0.63 7.10 -1.72
N LYS A 62 0.56 7.53 -2.15
CA LYS A 62 0.78 8.89 -2.70
C LYS A 62 -0.01 9.15 -3.98
N LEU A 63 -0.27 8.12 -4.78
CA LEU A 63 -1.07 8.19 -6.01
C LEU A 63 -2.59 8.17 -5.75
N GLY A 64 -3.03 8.10 -4.49
CA GLY A 64 -4.46 8.12 -4.16
C GLY A 64 -5.08 6.75 -3.93
N HIS A 65 -4.31 5.66 -3.91
CA HIS A 65 -4.89 4.34 -3.67
C HIS A 65 -5.44 4.24 -2.25
N LEU A 66 -6.78 4.23 -2.13
CA LEU A 66 -7.48 4.26 -0.85
C LEU A 66 -7.03 3.18 0.13
N GLN A 67 -6.97 1.93 -0.31
CA GLN A 67 -6.53 0.82 0.55
C GLN A 67 -5.08 0.97 1.02
N ALA A 68 -4.18 1.49 0.17
CA ALA A 68 -2.79 1.68 0.56
C ALA A 68 -2.64 2.81 1.60
N GLN A 69 -3.42 3.89 1.45
CA GLN A 69 -3.46 4.98 2.43
C GLN A 69 -4.02 4.49 3.78
N ALA A 70 -5.13 3.74 3.74
CA ALA A 70 -5.73 3.11 4.91
C ALA A 70 -4.73 2.18 5.62
N ASN A 71 -4.07 1.30 4.87
CA ASN A 71 -3.09 0.36 5.41
C ASN A 71 -1.90 1.09 6.05
N LEU A 72 -1.36 2.14 5.43
CA LEU A 72 -0.28 2.92 6.03
C LEU A 72 -0.72 3.58 7.34
N ALA A 73 -1.95 4.08 7.42
CA ALA A 73 -2.47 4.64 8.66
C ALA A 73 -2.48 3.60 9.80
N HIS A 74 -2.94 2.38 9.52
CA HIS A 74 -2.90 1.27 10.49
C HIS A 74 -1.47 0.88 10.86
N ILE A 75 -0.59 0.65 9.87
CA ILE A 75 0.81 0.26 10.09
C ILE A 75 1.51 1.25 11.03
N PHE A 76 1.38 2.55 10.78
CA PHE A 76 2.01 3.56 11.63
C PHE A 76 1.37 3.66 13.01
N PHE A 77 0.06 3.41 13.13
CA PHE A 77 -0.61 3.41 14.43
C PHE A 77 -0.20 2.20 15.28
N ASP A 78 -0.09 1.02 14.68
CA ASP A 78 0.36 -0.21 15.34
C ASP A 78 1.84 -0.09 15.77
N GLN A 79 2.67 0.51 14.92
CA GLN A 79 4.04 0.89 15.29
C GLN A 79 4.04 1.80 16.52
N TYR A 80 3.26 2.89 16.50
CA TYR A 80 3.12 3.78 17.66
C TYR A 80 2.68 3.04 18.93
N GLN A 81 1.78 2.06 18.84
CA GLN A 81 1.37 1.30 20.02
C GLN A 81 2.53 0.52 20.65
N THR A 82 3.48 0.09 19.82
CA THR A 82 4.68 -0.66 20.23
C THR A 82 5.79 0.25 20.73
N ASP A 83 6.13 1.28 19.96
CA ASP A 83 7.33 2.11 20.19
C ASP A 83 7.05 3.48 20.82
N ARG A 84 5.77 3.90 20.88
CA ARG A 84 5.28 5.16 21.46
C ARG A 84 5.94 6.41 20.88
N GLN A 85 6.42 6.35 19.65
CA GLN A 85 7.08 7.48 19.01
C GLN A 85 6.07 8.51 18.47
N ALA A 86 6.26 9.79 18.80
CA ALA A 86 5.39 10.85 18.29
C ALA A 86 5.40 10.94 16.75
N ALA A 87 6.52 10.58 16.11
CA ALA A 87 6.68 10.56 14.67
C ALA A 87 5.79 9.51 13.98
N THR A 88 5.69 8.29 14.54
CA THR A 88 4.81 7.23 14.01
C THR A 88 3.35 7.62 14.17
N LEU A 89 2.97 8.19 15.32
CA LEU A 89 1.62 8.72 15.53
C LEU A 89 1.26 9.86 14.55
N HIS A 90 2.22 10.75 14.25
CA HIS A 90 2.02 11.81 13.26
C HIS A 90 1.78 11.23 11.85
N ASN A 91 2.59 10.25 11.44
CA ASN A 91 2.43 9.60 10.14
C ASN A 91 1.09 8.85 10.04
N ALA A 92 0.67 8.16 11.10
CA ALA A 92 -0.63 7.50 11.18
C ALA A 92 -1.77 8.49 10.95
N GLU A 93 -1.75 9.63 11.65
CA GLU A 93 -2.77 10.65 11.50
C GLU A 93 -2.80 11.21 10.07
N LYS A 94 -1.63 11.51 9.52
CA LYS A 94 -1.49 12.07 8.17
C LYS A 94 -2.09 11.13 7.12
N TRP A 95 -1.79 9.84 7.18
CA TRP A 95 -2.34 8.87 6.24
C TRP A 95 -3.83 8.64 6.45
N ALA A 96 -4.32 8.59 7.69
CA ALA A 96 -5.75 8.48 7.98
C ALA A 96 -6.53 9.69 7.42
N GLN A 97 -6.03 10.91 7.62
CA GLN A 97 -6.63 12.13 7.07
C GLN A 97 -6.63 12.12 5.53
N THR A 98 -5.52 11.71 4.92
CA THR A 98 -5.40 11.62 3.45
C THR A 98 -6.39 10.58 2.90
N ALA A 99 -6.53 9.43 3.55
CA ALA A 99 -7.47 8.40 3.16
C ALA A 99 -8.92 8.90 3.22
N LEU A 100 -9.31 9.60 4.30
CA LEU A 100 -10.65 10.20 4.41
C LEU A 100 -10.91 11.26 3.35
N GLN A 101 -9.93 12.12 3.06
CA GLN A 101 -10.04 13.12 2.00
C GLN A 101 -10.30 12.50 0.63
N ASN A 102 -9.75 11.31 0.38
CA ASN A 102 -9.96 10.58 -0.87
C ASN A 102 -11.21 9.66 -0.86
N GLY A 103 -11.93 9.57 0.26
CA GLY A 103 -13.19 8.82 0.37
C GLY A 103 -13.08 7.46 1.07
N ALA A 104 -12.08 7.24 1.92
CA ALA A 104 -12.04 6.05 2.77
C ALA A 104 -13.22 5.98 3.75
N GLY A 105 -13.60 4.76 4.13
CA GLY A 105 -14.81 4.47 4.90
C GLY A 105 -14.74 4.83 6.39
N ALA A 106 -15.81 4.47 7.11
CA ALA A 106 -15.99 4.75 8.53
C ALA A 106 -14.85 4.18 9.41
N ASP A 107 -14.24 3.06 9.01
CA ASP A 107 -13.14 2.42 9.76
C ASP A 107 -11.94 3.36 9.94
N ILE A 108 -11.60 4.13 8.91
CA ILE A 108 -10.49 5.09 9.01
C ILE A 108 -10.88 6.31 9.85
N ASN A 109 -12.15 6.69 9.84
CA ASN A 109 -12.62 7.76 10.71
C ASN A 109 -12.51 7.35 12.18
N GLU A 110 -12.85 6.10 12.52
CA GLU A 110 -12.65 5.55 13.86
C GLU A 110 -11.17 5.51 14.24
N LEU A 111 -10.30 5.01 13.35
CA LEU A 111 -8.85 5.02 13.55
C LEU A 111 -8.33 6.43 13.84
N LEU A 112 -8.79 7.44 13.11
CA LEU A 112 -8.38 8.83 13.31
C LEU A 112 -8.79 9.36 14.69
N GLN A 113 -9.96 8.98 15.21
CA GLN A 113 -10.36 9.35 16.57
C GLN A 113 -9.46 8.69 17.61
N ASN A 114 -9.11 7.41 17.42
CA ASN A 114 -8.19 6.69 18.31
C ASN A 114 -6.79 7.31 18.32
N ILE A 115 -6.28 7.70 17.15
CA ILE A 115 -5.01 8.43 16.99
C ILE A 115 -5.05 9.75 17.76
N ARG A 116 -6.13 10.53 17.61
CA ARG A 116 -6.28 11.82 18.30
C ARG A 116 -6.38 11.66 19.82
N ALA A 117 -7.10 10.65 20.29
CA ALA A 117 -7.18 10.33 21.71
C ALA A 117 -5.81 9.96 22.29
N ALA A 118 -4.98 9.25 21.52
CA ALA A 118 -3.63 8.88 21.94
C ALA A 118 -2.67 10.09 22.06
N LYS A 119 -2.91 11.18 21.32
CA LYS A 119 -2.10 12.42 21.42
C LYS A 119 -2.33 13.23 22.69
N VAL A 120 -3.49 13.05 23.32
CA VAL A 120 -3.92 13.83 24.50
C VAL A 120 -3.55 13.10 25.80
N ARG A 121 -3.06 11.87 25.71
CA ARG A 121 -2.58 11.06 26.84
C ARG A 121 -1.11 11.33 27.11
#